data_AF-A0A088EXM3-F1
#
_entry.id   AF-A0A088EXM3-F1
#
_cell.length_a   1.000
_cell.length_b   1.000
_cell.length_c   1.000
_cell.angle_alpha   90.00
_cell.angle_beta   90.00
_cell.angle_gamma   90.00
#
_symmetry.space_group_name_H-M   'P 1'
#
loop_
_entity.id
_entity.type
_entity.pdbx_description
1 polymer ?
#
loop_
_entity_poly.entity_id
_entity_poly.type
_entity_poly.pdbx_seq_one_letter_code
_entity_poly.pdbx_strand_id
1 'polypeptide(L)'
;MKNTIKNITTYSISIFLIIFWLFVGLEKATSWKNFELSLHQQPLPVWSIGIIFWLIPLIEILTGFLLIFRGHQLQRWGYWGSILLLTAFTIFIGLGVLDVYEKTPCHCSSIFNDISWEQHLVINMVLLMVSIVGLYLTQLKPTTPNPHREYRKRVALFLLYATLSAEGTVQKQQLAWADNVFVVPEKMQPYPSR
;
A
#
# COMPACT_ATOMS: atom_id res chain seq x y z
N MET A 1 0.29 27.68 21.78
CA MET A 1 -0.80 27.31 20.85
C MET A 1 -0.33 26.97 19.43
N LYS A 2 0.41 27.83 18.71
CA LYS A 2 0.83 27.58 17.32
C LYS A 2 1.56 26.23 17.10
N ASN A 3 2.42 25.81 18.04
CA ASN A 3 3.16 24.54 17.94
C ASN A 3 2.28 23.31 18.18
N THR A 4 1.27 23.42 19.04
CA THR A 4 0.31 22.35 19.32
C THR A 4 -0.56 22.05 18.10
N ILE A 5 -1.07 23.11 17.43
CA ILE A 5 -1.88 22.98 16.21
C ILE A 5 -1.05 22.32 15.09
N LYS A 6 0.18 22.80 14.86
CA LYS A 6 1.10 22.19 13.87
C LYS A 6 1.32 20.70 14.14
N ASN A 7 1.53 20.32 15.41
CA ASN A 7 1.73 18.92 15.77
C ASN A 7 0.49 18.06 15.47
N ILE A 8 -0.70 18.52 15.88
CA ILE A 8 -1.96 17.81 15.61
C ILE A 8 -2.16 17.64 14.10
N THR A 9 -2.00 18.71 13.32
CA THR A 9 -2.13 18.66 11.86
C THR A 9 -1.16 17.65 11.23
N THR A 10 0.11 17.64 11.63
CA THR A 10 1.08 16.65 11.11
C THR A 10 0.65 15.21 11.43
N TYR A 11 0.15 14.96 12.65
CA TYR A 11 -0.30 13.62 13.03
C TYR A 11 -1.54 13.19 12.25
N SER A 12 -2.53 14.08 12.10
CA SER A 12 -3.73 13.81 11.32
C SER A 12 -3.39 13.46 9.86
N ILE A 13 -2.52 14.25 9.22
CA ILE A 13 -2.06 13.98 7.85
C ILE A 13 -1.36 12.62 7.76
N SER A 14 -0.45 12.34 8.69
CA SER A 14 0.31 11.08 8.69
C SER A 14 -0.61 9.88 8.81
N ILE A 15 -1.52 9.90 9.79
CA ILE A 15 -2.46 8.79 10.05
C ILE A 15 -3.35 8.57 8.83
N PHE A 16 -3.88 9.64 8.25
CA PHE A 16 -4.70 9.57 7.05
C PHE A 16 -3.95 8.90 5.88
N LEU A 17 -2.72 9.34 5.58
CA LEU A 17 -1.92 8.76 4.51
C LEU A 17 -1.49 7.31 4.80
N ILE A 18 -1.22 6.94 6.06
CA ILE A 18 -0.94 5.56 6.45
C ILE A 18 -2.13 4.66 6.11
N ILE A 19 -3.32 5.06 6.53
CA ILE A 19 -4.55 4.30 6.28
C ILE A 19 -4.77 4.19 4.78
N PHE A 20 -4.66 5.29 4.04
CA PHE A 20 -4.83 5.31 2.59
C PHE A 20 -3.88 4.35 1.88
N TRP A 21 -2.57 4.46 2.11
CA TRP A 21 -1.57 3.63 1.41
C TRP A 21 -1.66 2.15 1.76
N LEU A 22 -1.87 1.83 3.04
CA LEU A 22 -2.03 0.43 3.45
C LEU A 22 -3.33 -0.15 2.91
N PHE A 23 -4.44 0.61 2.94
CA PHE A 23 -5.71 0.16 2.38
C PHE A 23 -5.59 -0.15 0.89
N VAL A 24 -5.08 0.80 0.10
CA VAL A 24 -4.96 0.68 -1.36
C VAL A 24 -3.96 -0.41 -1.76
N GLY A 25 -2.82 -0.51 -1.07
CA GLY A 25 -1.82 -1.54 -1.35
C GLY A 25 -2.26 -2.95 -0.95
N LEU A 26 -2.93 -3.09 0.20
CA LEU A 26 -3.46 -4.39 0.65
C LEU A 26 -4.63 -4.86 -0.22
N GLU A 27 -5.50 -3.95 -0.68
CA GLU A 27 -6.58 -4.29 -1.61
C GLU A 27 -6.04 -4.94 -2.89
N LYS A 28 -5.00 -4.36 -3.49
CA LYS A 28 -4.30 -4.95 -4.65
C LYS A 28 -3.61 -6.28 -4.33
N ALA A 29 -2.97 -6.37 -3.16
CA ALA A 29 -2.25 -7.59 -2.75
C ALA A 29 -3.21 -8.76 -2.48
N THR A 30 -4.38 -8.49 -1.90
CA THR A 30 -5.39 -9.51 -1.59
C THR A 30 -6.22 -9.91 -2.81
N SER A 31 -6.54 -8.96 -3.69
CA SER A 31 -7.29 -9.17 -4.92
C SER A 31 -6.39 -9.25 -6.15
N TRP A 32 -5.28 -9.99 -6.05
CA TRP A 32 -4.21 -9.98 -7.06
C TRP A 32 -4.70 -10.29 -8.48
N LYS A 33 -5.67 -11.21 -8.65
CA LYS A 33 -6.20 -11.57 -9.97
C LYS A 33 -6.94 -10.40 -10.62
N ASN A 34 -7.72 -9.66 -9.83
CA ASN A 34 -8.47 -8.50 -10.31
C ASN A 34 -7.50 -7.36 -10.66
N PHE A 35 -6.43 -7.19 -9.87
CA PHE A 35 -5.40 -6.20 -10.16
C PHE A 35 -4.63 -6.52 -11.45
N GLU A 36 -4.23 -7.77 -11.65
CA GLU A 36 -3.56 -8.21 -12.89
C GLU A 36 -4.44 -7.99 -14.13
N LEU A 37 -5.71 -8.42 -14.06
CA LEU A 37 -6.69 -8.16 -15.13
C LEU A 37 -6.87 -6.67 -15.40
N SER A 38 -6.91 -5.85 -14.35
CA SER A 38 -7.02 -4.40 -14.47
C SER A 38 -5.80 -3.81 -15.18
N LEU A 39 -4.58 -4.27 -14.87
CA LEU A 39 -3.36 -3.82 -15.54
C LEU A 39 -3.34 -4.17 -17.03
N HIS A 40 -3.87 -5.33 -17.41
CA HIS A 40 -4.01 -5.72 -18.82
C HIS A 40 -5.01 -4.87 -19.61
N GLN A 41 -5.96 -4.22 -18.92
CA GLN A 41 -6.93 -3.31 -19.54
C GLN A 41 -6.42 -1.86 -19.62
N GLN A 42 -5.30 -1.55 -18.96
CA GLN A 42 -4.67 -0.24 -19.05
C GLN A 42 -3.85 -0.11 -20.34
N PRO A 43 -3.63 1.11 -20.84
CA PRO A 43 -2.77 1.40 -21.99
C PRO A 43 -1.28 1.28 -21.61
N LEU A 44 -0.89 0.13 -21.06
CA LEU A 44 0.47 -0.20 -20.63
C LEU A 44 1.14 -1.13 -21.62
N PRO A 45 2.46 -0.97 -21.87
CA PRO A 45 3.22 -1.94 -22.64
C PRO A 45 3.20 -3.32 -21.97
N VAL A 46 2.97 -4.38 -22.75
CA VAL A 46 2.82 -5.75 -22.23
C VAL A 46 4.01 -6.20 -21.36
N TRP A 47 5.24 -5.80 -21.74
CA TRP A 47 6.45 -6.13 -20.99
C TRP A 47 6.50 -5.49 -19.58
N SER A 48 5.79 -4.38 -19.37
CA SER A 48 5.79 -3.64 -18.10
C SER A 48 4.79 -4.19 -17.08
N ILE A 49 3.75 -4.89 -17.54
CA ILE A 49 2.62 -5.34 -16.71
C ILE A 49 3.10 -6.20 -15.54
N GLY A 50 3.95 -7.20 -15.81
CA GLY A 50 4.48 -8.08 -14.76
C GLY A 50 5.36 -7.37 -13.74
N ILE A 51 6.10 -6.33 -14.15
CA ILE A 51 6.91 -5.51 -13.25
C ILE A 51 5.99 -4.67 -12.35
N ILE A 52 5.04 -3.96 -12.97
CA ILE A 52 4.10 -3.07 -12.30
C ILE A 52 3.21 -3.82 -11.30
N PHE A 53 2.80 -5.05 -11.67
CA PHE A 53 1.99 -5.93 -10.84
C PHE A 53 2.61 -6.18 -9.45
N TRP A 54 3.92 -6.41 -9.37
CA TRP A 54 4.60 -6.57 -8.08
C TRP A 54 5.01 -5.24 -7.47
N LEU A 55 5.47 -4.30 -8.29
CA LEU A 55 6.11 -3.08 -7.83
C LEU A 55 5.12 -2.11 -7.17
N ILE A 56 3.93 -1.91 -7.77
CA ILE A 56 2.94 -0.98 -7.23
C ILE A 56 2.52 -1.35 -5.80
N PRO A 57 1.90 -2.52 -5.54
CA PRO A 57 1.43 -2.84 -4.19
C PRO A 57 2.56 -2.86 -3.17
N LEU A 58 3.77 -3.28 -3.58
CA LEU A 58 4.95 -3.26 -2.71
C LEU A 58 5.34 -1.84 -2.29
N ILE A 59 5.45 -0.89 -3.23
CA ILE A 59 5.82 0.49 -2.91
C ILE A 59 4.70 1.19 -2.15
N GLU A 60 3.43 0.93 -2.46
CA GLU A 60 2.29 1.49 -1.72
C GLU A 60 2.33 1.07 -0.25
N ILE A 61 2.45 -0.24 0.02
CA ILE A 61 2.54 -0.79 1.37
C ILE A 61 3.79 -0.26 2.09
N LEU A 62 4.95 -0.26 1.42
CA LEU A 62 6.20 0.26 1.97
C LEU A 62 6.07 1.75 2.34
N THR A 63 5.42 2.54 1.51
CA THR A 63 5.18 3.97 1.76
C THR A 63 4.31 4.17 3.00
N GLY A 64 3.25 3.36 3.15
CA GLY A 64 2.42 3.32 4.36
C GLY A 64 3.25 2.98 5.61
N PHE A 65 4.10 1.96 5.55
CA PHE A 65 4.99 1.59 6.65
C PHE A 65 6.01 2.69 7.00
N LEU A 66 6.63 3.33 6.01
CA LEU A 66 7.58 4.43 6.25
C LEU A 66 6.93 5.60 7.00
N LEU A 67 5.66 5.89 6.75
CA LEU A 67 4.90 6.92 7.44
C LEU A 67 4.55 6.58 8.90
N ILE A 68 4.46 5.29 9.28
CA ILE A 68 4.20 4.85 10.66
C ILE A 68 5.35 5.26 11.60
N PHE A 69 6.58 5.22 11.11
CA PHE A 69 7.74 5.50 11.93
C PHE A 69 7.79 6.98 12.31
N ARG A 70 7.59 7.26 13.61
CA ARG A 70 7.73 8.60 14.20
C ARG A 70 9.15 9.17 14.17
N GLY A 71 10.10 8.46 13.57
CA GLY A 71 11.44 8.98 13.31
C GLY A 71 11.39 9.95 12.13
N HIS A 72 11.76 11.20 12.37
CA HIS A 72 11.71 12.31 11.41
C HIS A 72 12.27 11.96 10.03
N GLN A 73 13.32 11.13 9.96
CA GLN A 73 13.94 10.72 8.70
C GLN A 73 13.10 9.71 7.90
N LEU A 74 12.58 8.64 8.51
CA LEU A 74 11.77 7.62 7.79
C LEU A 74 10.41 8.19 7.39
N GLN A 75 9.81 8.99 8.27
CA GLN A 75 8.56 9.66 7.96
C GLN A 75 8.70 10.57 6.74
N ARG A 76 9.83 11.30 6.63
CA ARG A 76 10.16 12.09 5.43
C ARG A 76 10.26 11.21 4.18
N TRP A 77 10.89 10.05 4.26
CA TRP A 77 10.94 9.11 3.13
C TRP A 77 9.54 8.60 2.75
N GLY A 78 8.66 8.35 3.72
CA GLY A 78 7.26 7.99 3.46
C GLY A 78 6.49 9.12 2.76
N TYR A 79 6.70 10.37 3.16
CA TYR A 79 6.12 11.51 2.45
C TYR A 79 6.67 11.68 1.03
N TRP A 80 7.99 11.53 0.84
CA TRP A 80 8.60 11.55 -0.49
C TRP A 80 8.09 10.42 -1.38
N GLY A 81 7.95 9.21 -0.84
CA GLY A 81 7.34 8.07 -1.53
C GLY A 81 5.90 8.36 -1.94
N SER A 82 5.11 8.98 -1.04
CA SER A 82 3.75 9.40 -1.35
C SER A 82 3.71 10.41 -2.49
N ILE A 83 4.55 11.45 -2.44
CA ILE A 83 4.64 12.48 -3.48
C ILE A 83 5.03 11.87 -4.82
N LEU A 84 6.03 10.98 -4.84
CA LEU A 84 6.50 10.33 -6.05
C LEU A 84 5.41 9.46 -6.69
N LEU A 85 4.78 8.58 -5.91
CA LEU A 85 3.69 7.72 -6.38
C LEU A 85 2.50 8.53 -6.88
N LEU A 86 2.04 9.50 -6.10
CA LEU A 86 0.92 10.36 -6.49
C LEU A 86 1.25 11.17 -7.74
N THR A 87 2.48 11.68 -7.88
CA THR A 87 2.90 12.39 -9.10
C THR A 87 2.87 11.45 -10.31
N ALA A 88 3.40 10.23 -10.18
CA ALA A 88 3.38 9.24 -11.25
C ALA A 88 1.93 8.88 -11.66
N PHE A 89 1.04 8.66 -10.69
CA PHE A 89 -0.38 8.42 -10.95
C PHE A 89 -1.09 9.62 -11.55
N THR A 90 -0.80 10.85 -11.10
CA THR A 90 -1.35 12.09 -11.69
C THR A 90 -0.96 12.19 -13.15
N ILE A 91 0.32 11.97 -13.50
CA ILE A 91 0.79 12.02 -14.89
C ILE A 91 0.06 10.96 -15.72
N PHE A 92 0.00 9.72 -15.24
CA PHE A 92 -0.65 8.63 -15.96
C PHE A 92 -2.14 8.90 -16.22
N ILE A 93 -2.88 9.32 -15.19
CA ILE A 93 -4.31 9.66 -15.28
C ILE A 93 -4.52 10.90 -16.16
N GLY A 94 -3.69 11.92 -16.00
CA GLY A 94 -3.75 13.16 -16.77
C GLY A 94 -3.55 12.95 -18.27
N LEU A 95 -2.62 12.08 -18.67
CA LEU A 95 -2.46 11.68 -20.08
C LEU A 95 -3.72 11.00 -20.63
N GLY A 96 -4.43 10.23 -19.80
CA GLY A 96 -5.71 9.63 -20.16
C GLY A 96 -6.83 10.64 -20.32
N VAL A 97 -6.93 11.63 -19.43
CA VAL A 97 -7.92 12.72 -19.52
C VAL A 97 -7.65 13.62 -20.74
N LEU A 98 -6.39 13.78 -21.14
CA LEU A 98 -5.98 14.52 -22.33
C LEU A 98 -6.13 13.72 -23.64
N ASP A 99 -6.71 12.51 -23.58
CA ASP A 99 -6.96 11.62 -24.73
C ASP A 99 -5.69 11.30 -25.54
N VAL A 100 -4.54 11.19 -24.85
CA VAL A 100 -3.25 10.88 -25.49
C VAL A 100 -3.14 9.40 -25.86
N TYR A 101 -3.90 8.53 -25.19
CA TYR A 101 -3.88 7.09 -25.44
C TYR A 101 -4.81 6.72 -26.62
N GLU A 102 -4.33 5.90 -27.55
CA GLU A 102 -5.10 5.46 -28.73
C GLU A 102 -6.37 4.64 -28.41
N LYS A 103 -6.46 4.10 -27.18
CA LYS A 103 -7.62 3.37 -26.69
C LYS A 103 -8.09 3.98 -25.39
N THR A 104 -9.37 4.33 -25.33
CA THR A 104 -10.03 4.80 -24.10
C THR A 104 -9.86 3.75 -23.00
N PRO A 105 -9.20 4.09 -21.89
CA PRO A 105 -8.90 3.12 -20.85
C PRO A 105 -10.19 2.69 -20.13
N CYS A 106 -10.36 1.37 -19.96
CA CYS A 106 -11.48 0.79 -19.22
C CYS A 106 -11.45 1.23 -17.75
N HIS A 107 -12.63 1.43 -17.14
CA HIS A 107 -12.74 1.71 -15.71
C HIS A 107 -12.15 0.53 -14.90
N CYS A 108 -11.03 0.75 -14.21
CA CYS A 108 -10.23 -0.29 -13.56
C CYS A 108 -10.18 -0.14 -12.03
N SER A 109 -11.33 0.06 -11.38
CA SER A 109 -11.36 0.13 -9.92
C SER A 109 -12.34 -0.86 -9.32
N SER A 110 -11.79 -1.89 -8.68
CA SER A 110 -12.44 -3.00 -7.96
C SER A 110 -13.49 -2.57 -6.92
N ILE A 111 -13.41 -1.34 -6.37
CA ILE A 111 -14.37 -0.81 -5.37
C ILE A 111 -14.98 0.54 -5.81
N PHE A 112 -14.32 1.30 -6.69
CA PHE A 112 -14.82 2.58 -7.20
C PHE A 112 -15.23 2.49 -8.68
N ASN A 113 -16.08 1.52 -9.03
CA ASN A 113 -16.58 1.36 -10.40
C ASN A 113 -17.29 2.61 -10.95
N ASP A 114 -17.66 3.56 -10.08
CA ASP A 114 -18.46 4.73 -10.44
C ASP A 114 -17.68 6.05 -10.50
N ILE A 115 -16.36 6.07 -10.23
CA ILE A 115 -15.61 7.34 -10.28
C ILE A 115 -14.92 7.54 -11.63
N SER A 116 -15.20 8.70 -12.22
CA SER A 116 -14.61 9.14 -13.48
C SER A 116 -13.11 9.40 -13.36
N TRP A 117 -12.40 9.39 -14.50
CA TRP A 117 -10.98 9.71 -14.57
C TRP A 117 -10.66 11.12 -14.05
N GLU A 118 -11.53 12.09 -14.33
CA GLU A 118 -11.40 13.45 -13.83
C GLU A 118 -11.52 13.50 -12.30
N GLN A 119 -12.48 12.78 -11.71
CA GLN A 119 -12.63 12.69 -10.26
C GLN A 119 -11.42 12.02 -9.61
N HIS A 120 -10.92 10.93 -10.20
CA HIS A 120 -9.67 10.29 -9.75
C HIS A 120 -8.50 11.28 -9.77
N LEU A 121 -8.35 12.06 -10.85
CA LEU A 121 -7.30 13.06 -10.97
C LEU A 121 -7.39 14.12 -9.86
N VAL A 122 -8.59 14.63 -9.58
CA VAL A 122 -8.83 15.61 -8.50
C VAL A 122 -8.47 15.02 -7.14
N ILE A 123 -8.93 13.81 -6.82
CA ILE A 123 -8.60 13.13 -5.56
C ILE A 123 -7.08 12.98 -5.43
N ASN A 124 -6.42 12.52 -6.49
CA ASN A 124 -4.98 12.30 -6.50
C ASN A 124 -4.19 13.61 -6.32
N MET A 125 -4.64 14.71 -6.92
CA MET A 125 -4.08 16.04 -6.71
C MET A 125 -4.26 16.55 -5.28
N VAL A 126 -5.41 16.32 -4.66
CA VAL A 126 -5.65 16.67 -3.25
C VAL A 126 -4.70 15.88 -2.35
N LEU A 127 -4.57 14.56 -2.56
CA LEU A 127 -3.65 13.71 -1.81
C LEU A 127 -2.19 14.15 -1.99
N LEU A 128 -1.81 14.57 -3.20
CA LEU A 128 -0.48 15.08 -3.50
C LEU A 128 -0.18 16.35 -2.68
N MET A 129 -1.12 17.30 -2.66
CA MET A 129 -0.99 18.52 -1.86
C MET A 129 -0.92 18.22 -0.36
N VAL A 130 -1.76 17.31 0.14
CA VAL A 130 -1.71 16.84 1.54
C VAL A 130 -0.34 16.24 1.89
N SER A 131 0.24 15.46 0.97
CA SER A 131 1.57 14.86 1.15
C SER A 131 2.69 15.91 1.19
N ILE A 132 2.63 16.93 0.32
CA ILE A 132 3.58 18.07 0.31
C ILE A 132 3.48 18.86 1.60
N VAL A 133 2.27 19.18 2.06
CA VAL A 133 2.03 19.90 3.33
C VAL A 133 2.55 19.07 4.51
N GLY A 134 2.30 17.77 4.52
CA GLY A 134 2.82 16.85 5.55
C GLY A 134 4.35 16.84 5.62
N LEU A 135 5.02 16.79 4.46
CA LEU A 135 6.48 16.87 4.38
C LEU A 135 7.01 18.21 4.91
N TYR A 136 6.44 19.33 4.46
CA TYR A 136 6.85 20.67 4.89
C TYR A 136 6.71 20.85 6.40
N LEU A 137 5.56 20.47 6.98
CA LEU A 137 5.33 20.55 8.42
C LEU A 137 6.28 19.65 9.21
N THR A 138 6.66 18.49 8.64
CA THR A 138 7.65 17.61 9.25
C THR A 138 9.02 18.26 9.25
N GLN A 139 9.45 18.86 8.14
CA GLN A 139 10.77 19.51 8.03
C GLN A 139 11.01 20.64 9.03
N LEU A 140 9.95 21.37 9.40
CA LEU A 140 10.02 22.46 10.37
C LEU A 140 10.22 21.99 11.82
N LYS A 141 10.06 20.71 12.14
CA LYS A 141 10.31 20.20 13.50
C LYS A 141 11.82 20.09 13.74
N PRO A 142 12.36 20.70 14.81
CA PRO A 142 13.79 20.62 15.11
C PRO A 142 14.17 19.16 15.34
N THR A 143 15.21 18.71 14.63
CA THR A 143 15.79 17.38 14.79
C THR A 143 16.21 17.21 16.25
N THR A 144 15.68 16.20 16.94
CA THR A 144 16.11 15.91 18.32
C THR A 144 17.60 15.54 18.33
N PRO A 145 18.36 15.87 19.38
CA PRO A 145 19.77 15.49 19.44
C PRO A 145 19.86 13.96 19.55
N ASN A 146 20.48 13.32 18.55
CA ASN A 146 20.67 11.87 18.37
C ASN A 146 19.42 11.04 17.99
N PRO A 147 18.83 11.28 16.79
CA PRO A 147 17.68 10.52 16.31
C PRO A 147 18.05 9.08 15.93
N HIS A 148 19.31 8.80 15.59
CA HIS A 148 19.77 7.51 15.07
C HIS A 148 19.72 6.38 16.11
N ARG A 149 20.01 6.65 17.40
CA ARG A 149 19.97 5.64 18.47
C ARG A 149 18.54 5.21 18.83
N GLU A 150 17.64 6.18 18.96
CA GLU A 150 16.22 5.91 19.27
C GLU A 150 15.49 5.28 18.07
N TYR A 151 15.88 5.69 16.85
CA TYR A 151 15.49 5.06 15.60
C TYR A 151 15.86 3.57 15.55
N ARG A 152 17.14 3.24 15.77
CA ARG A 152 17.60 1.84 15.76
C ARG A 152 16.86 0.99 16.78
N LYS A 153 16.54 1.55 17.96
CA LYS A 153 15.72 0.86 18.97
C LYS A 153 14.31 0.58 18.48
N ARG A 154 13.62 1.54 17.88
CA ARG A 154 12.24 1.35 17.41
C ARG A 154 12.14 0.41 16.21
N VAL A 155 13.08 0.49 15.27
CA VAL A 155 13.17 -0.47 14.17
C VAL A 155 13.51 -1.86 14.70
N ALA A 156 14.50 -1.98 15.59
CA ALA A 156 14.83 -3.27 16.21
C ALA A 156 13.64 -3.85 16.98
N LEU A 157 12.89 -3.04 17.73
CA LEU A 157 11.68 -3.47 18.44
C LEU A 157 10.57 -3.90 17.48
N PHE A 158 10.36 -3.17 16.38
CA PHE A 158 9.36 -3.55 15.37
C PHE A 158 9.75 -4.86 14.67
N LEU A 159 11.01 -5.00 14.26
CA LEU A 159 11.52 -6.23 13.65
C LEU A 159 11.44 -7.41 14.62
N LEU A 160 11.81 -7.21 15.90
CA LEU A 160 11.67 -8.21 16.96
C LEU A 160 10.20 -8.60 17.18
N TYR A 161 9.29 -7.62 17.18
CA TYR A 161 7.86 -7.89 17.30
C TYR A 161 7.32 -8.65 16.09
N ALA A 162 7.75 -8.30 14.87
CA ALA A 162 7.35 -8.98 13.64
C ALA A 162 7.85 -10.43 13.59
N THR A 163 9.08 -10.71 14.05
CA THR A 163 9.61 -12.08 14.14
C THR A 163 8.86 -12.91 15.18
N LEU A 164 8.60 -12.34 16.36
CA LEU A 164 7.80 -13.00 17.41
C LEU A 164 6.34 -13.27 16.95
N SER A 165 5.79 -12.36 16.16
CA SER A 165 4.43 -12.52 15.59
C SER A 165 4.39 -13.59 14.51
N ALA A 166 5.46 -13.75 13.72
CA ALA A 166 5.58 -14.78 12.70
C ALA A 166 5.68 -16.19 13.31
N GLU A 167 6.41 -16.32 14.43
CA GLU A 167 6.51 -17.57 15.19
C GLU A 167 5.15 -18.03 15.74
N GLY A 168 4.29 -17.09 16.17
CA GLY A 168 2.93 -17.39 16.64
C GLY A 168 2.00 -17.97 15.56
N THR A 169 2.14 -17.54 14.31
CA THR A 169 1.38 -18.09 13.17
C THR A 169 1.87 -19.48 12.73
N VAL A 170 3.18 -19.72 12.77
CA VAL A 170 3.76 -21.01 12.39
C VAL A 170 3.35 -22.12 13.37
N GLN A 171 3.38 -21.85 14.68
CA GLN A 171 2.96 -22.84 15.69
C GLN A 171 1.48 -23.23 15.56
N LYS A 172 0.59 -22.26 15.28
CA LYS A 172 -0.85 -22.52 15.09
C LYS A 172 -1.14 -23.34 13.84
N GLN A 173 -0.42 -23.07 12.75
CA GLN A 173 -0.54 -23.87 11.53
C GLN A 173 0.06 -25.27 11.73
N GLN A 174 1.07 -25.39 12.61
CA GLN A 174 1.66 -26.67 12.96
C GLN A 174 0.74 -27.60 13.77
N LEU A 175 0.02 -27.03 14.75
CA LEU A 175 -1.00 -27.74 15.51
C LEU A 175 -2.22 -28.09 14.65
N ALA A 176 -2.64 -27.18 13.75
CA ALA A 176 -3.78 -27.42 12.87
C ALA A 176 -3.54 -28.53 11.82
N TRP A 177 -2.30 -28.83 11.41
CA TRP A 177 -2.04 -30.00 10.57
C TRP A 177 -1.92 -31.30 11.36
N ALA A 178 -1.49 -31.26 12.62
CA ALA A 178 -1.39 -32.46 13.46
C ALA A 178 -2.78 -33.07 13.73
N ASP A 179 -3.81 -32.24 13.90
CA ASP A 179 -5.18 -32.69 14.18
C ASP A 179 -5.96 -33.13 12.93
N ASN A 180 -5.45 -32.86 11.72
CA ASN A 180 -6.12 -33.14 10.45
C ASN A 180 -5.43 -34.22 9.60
N VAL A 181 -4.40 -34.88 10.12
CA VAL A 181 -3.76 -36.01 9.44
C VAL A 181 -4.51 -37.30 9.78
N PHE A 182 -5.26 -37.78 8.78
CA PHE A 182 -5.75 -39.15 8.61
C PHE A 182 -7.07 -39.52 9.31
N VAL A 183 -8.18 -38.99 8.78
CA VAL A 183 -9.41 -39.79 8.65
C VAL A 183 -9.53 -40.17 7.18
N VAL A 184 -9.15 -41.41 6.85
CA VAL A 184 -9.45 -42.01 5.54
C VAL A 184 -10.95 -42.29 5.50
N PRO A 185 -11.72 -41.71 4.58
CA PRO A 185 -13.11 -42.11 4.41
C PRO A 185 -13.14 -43.53 3.83
N GLU A 186 -13.62 -44.47 4.65
CA GLU A 186 -13.92 -45.82 4.21
C GLU A 186 -15.11 -45.78 3.25
N LYS A 187 -14.85 -46.19 1.99
CA LYS A 187 -15.78 -46.52 0.87
C LYS A 187 -15.73 -45.57 -0.32
N MET A 188 -14.82 -45.85 -1.25
CA MET A 188 -15.09 -45.65 -2.69
C MET A 188 -15.67 -46.95 -3.24
N GLN A 189 -16.95 -46.95 -3.61
CA GLN A 189 -17.52 -48.00 -4.45
C GLN A 189 -17.26 -47.67 -5.93
N PRO A 190 -16.88 -48.65 -6.77
CA PRO A 190 -16.60 -48.40 -8.18
C PRO A 190 -17.89 -48.15 -8.98
N TYR A 191 -17.81 -47.21 -9.92
CA TYR A 191 -18.86 -46.80 -10.85
C TYR A 191 -19.15 -47.92 -11.88
N PRO A 192 -20.42 -48.23 -12.21
CA PRO A 192 -20.73 -49.24 -13.21
C PRO A 192 -20.51 -48.68 -14.62
N SER A 193 -19.72 -49.41 -15.43
CA SER A 193 -19.59 -49.15 -16.86
C SER A 193 -20.88 -49.52 -17.59
N ARG A 194 -21.37 -48.61 -18.44
CA ARG A 194 -22.32 -48.94 -19.49
C ARG A 194 -21.77 -48.46 -20.83
#